data_AF-A0A3S0W9C8-F1
#
_entry.id   AF-A0A3S0W9C8-F1
#
_cell.length_a   1.000
_cell.length_b   1.000
_cell.length_c   1.000
_cell.angle_alpha   90.00
_cell.angle_beta   90.00
_cell.angle_gamma   90.00
#
_symmetry.space_group_name_H-M   'P 1'
#
loop_
_entity.id
_entity.type
_entity.pdbx_description
1 polymer ?
#
loop_
_entity_poly.entity_id
_entity_poly.type
_entity_poly.pdbx_seq_one_letter_code
_entity_poly.pdbx_strand_id
1 'polypeptide(L)'
;MDDTQTKGRAPVESTALSTSSGSDYSRPVAIVQSNTAPVSATHRVTIDTLAGWFKAPTIGAKAGPAWVPADIEKGPRKAERVKSLSFLVLDVEATAEAVKDATGATVLDEHGDIVKRITGPLPPSPDEMLAELDLRGWRALVHTSYSHAVGNPRYRLVLELSRPLLPSELKKLGLHVAAVLGISDCVDTACLDPARLFYLPRCPADRVDLYVFGSSDGESLDVDLLLADAQRIEAARKAATDKRTAGRTGSVIQAFNAAHDIAALLSQHGYRAKGRRRWIWAGSTTGLPGVRLLPDSTPERIYSSHGGDPLNDGHAHDAFDCWRILEHGGEVQRAVKEAARLLGMDAQQQPKASAPASPSPTALDADLNPWRGTDDANADLLLAQHGADIRYCPPWDKWMLWTGSHWRIDERLDIERLAADVPCAVRAKAIEKTHKRQSLLDEMAALLERINASPAGQSRRLT
;
A
#
# COMPACT_ATOMS: atom_id res chain seq x y z
N MET A 1 39.38 60.26 34.29
CA MET A 1 37.91 60.25 34.20
C MET A 1 37.61 60.17 32.72
N ASP A 2 37.26 59.08 32.06
CA ASP A 2 36.98 57.65 32.30
C ASP A 2 36.79 57.13 30.86
N ASP A 3 36.98 55.90 30.41
CA ASP A 3 37.56 54.66 30.88
C ASP A 3 37.66 53.85 29.57
N THR A 4 38.87 53.54 29.09
CA THR A 4 39.08 52.77 27.85
C THR A 4 39.97 51.57 28.16
N GLN A 5 39.35 50.39 28.35
CA GLN A 5 40.05 49.12 28.29
C GLN A 5 39.16 48.01 27.71
N THR A 6 39.40 47.73 26.44
CA THR A 6 39.02 46.52 25.70
C THR A 6 39.71 45.30 26.32
N LYS A 7 38.92 44.35 26.85
CA LYS A 7 39.37 42.99 27.20
C LYS A 7 39.40 42.10 25.95
N GLY A 8 40.49 41.39 25.76
CA GLY A 8 40.75 40.49 24.65
C GLY A 8 39.77 39.32 24.56
N ARG A 9 39.40 38.97 23.32
CA ARG A 9 38.61 37.79 22.96
C ARG A 9 39.57 36.63 22.65
N ALA A 10 39.41 35.53 23.38
CA ALA A 10 40.12 34.27 23.14
C ALA A 10 39.73 33.65 21.78
N PRO A 11 40.63 32.89 21.13
CA PRO A 11 40.34 32.22 19.86
C PRO A 11 39.34 31.08 20.04
N VAL A 12 38.44 30.96 19.07
CA VAL A 12 37.37 29.96 18.99
C VAL A 12 37.98 28.59 18.71
N GLU A 13 37.79 27.64 19.63
CA GLU A 13 38.10 26.24 19.40
C GLU A 13 37.23 25.68 18.26
N SER A 14 37.90 25.13 17.27
CA SER A 14 37.32 24.30 16.22
C SER A 14 36.84 22.99 16.84
N THR A 15 35.56 22.92 17.22
CA THR A 15 34.91 21.66 17.59
C THR A 15 34.85 20.77 16.36
N ALA A 16 35.79 19.84 16.26
CA ALA A 16 35.70 18.72 15.34
C ALA A 16 34.36 18.01 15.58
N LEU A 17 33.52 17.90 14.54
CA LEU A 17 32.36 17.02 14.57
C LEU A 17 32.89 15.60 14.79
N SER A 18 32.75 15.13 16.02
CA SER A 18 32.91 13.72 16.38
C SER A 18 31.90 12.91 15.57
N THR A 19 32.39 12.13 14.62
CA THR A 19 31.66 11.01 14.03
C THR A 19 31.35 10.03 15.16
N SER A 20 30.11 10.02 15.65
CA SER A 20 29.66 9.06 16.65
C SER A 20 29.59 7.66 16.04
N SER A 21 30.69 6.93 16.08
CA SER A 21 30.72 5.49 15.82
C SER A 21 30.20 4.72 17.04
N GLY A 22 29.10 3.99 16.86
CA GLY A 22 28.77 2.79 17.63
C GLY A 22 27.83 2.95 18.83
N SER A 23 26.53 3.10 18.59
CA SER A 23 25.53 2.55 19.53
C SER A 23 25.22 1.10 19.13
N ASP A 24 25.14 0.20 20.10
CA ASP A 24 24.85 -1.23 19.91
C ASP A 24 23.40 -1.44 19.42
N TYR A 25 23.19 -1.33 18.10
CA TYR A 25 21.92 -1.56 17.40
C TYR A 25 21.56 -3.04 17.25
N SER A 26 22.16 -3.94 18.06
CA SER A 26 21.81 -5.35 17.99
C SER A 26 20.33 -5.57 18.35
N ARG A 27 19.63 -6.43 17.61
CA ARG A 27 18.22 -6.77 17.80
C ARG A 27 18.06 -8.27 18.02
N PRO A 28 17.12 -8.71 18.88
CA PRO A 28 16.88 -10.13 19.13
C PRO A 28 16.26 -10.83 17.91
N VAL A 29 16.80 -11.97 17.50
CA VAL A 29 16.24 -12.87 16.50
C VAL A 29 16.30 -14.30 17.02
N ALA A 30 15.40 -15.18 16.60
CA ALA A 30 15.52 -16.60 16.88
C ALA A 30 16.11 -17.35 15.68
N ILE A 31 16.96 -18.35 15.92
CA ILE A 31 17.42 -19.30 14.91
C ILE A 31 16.78 -20.65 15.23
N VAL A 32 16.21 -21.30 14.21
CA VAL A 32 15.58 -22.63 14.33
C VAL A 32 16.19 -23.59 13.31
N GLN A 33 16.35 -24.85 13.69
CA GLN A 33 17.03 -25.86 12.84
C GLN A 33 16.17 -26.38 11.70
N SER A 34 14.83 -26.26 11.82
CA SER A 34 13.86 -26.67 10.80
C SER A 34 12.57 -25.88 10.93
N ASN A 35 11.64 -26.06 9.99
CA ASN A 35 10.33 -25.41 10.03
C ASN A 35 9.41 -25.89 11.16
N THR A 36 9.63 -27.10 11.68
CA THR A 36 8.87 -27.68 12.79
C THR A 36 9.56 -27.50 14.14
N ALA A 37 10.84 -27.09 14.15
CA ALA A 37 11.59 -26.91 15.38
C ALA A 37 11.03 -25.76 16.24
N PRO A 38 10.96 -25.93 17.57
CA PRO A 38 10.65 -24.84 18.49
C PRO A 38 11.81 -23.84 18.58
N VAL A 39 11.52 -22.65 19.11
CA VAL A 39 12.55 -21.68 19.49
C VAL A 39 13.28 -22.17 20.72
N SER A 40 14.59 -22.38 20.62
CA SER A 40 15.45 -22.76 21.74
C SER A 40 16.08 -21.56 22.44
N ALA A 41 16.44 -20.52 21.68
CA ALA A 41 17.05 -19.28 22.17
C ALA A 41 16.85 -18.12 21.18
N THR A 42 16.99 -16.90 21.69
CA THR A 42 17.13 -15.68 20.89
C THR A 42 18.59 -15.19 20.95
N HIS A 43 19.04 -14.61 19.86
CA HIS A 43 20.39 -14.09 19.65
C HIS A 43 20.29 -12.61 19.27
N ARG A 44 21.19 -11.78 19.78
CA ARG A 44 21.25 -10.37 19.40
C ARG A 44 22.15 -10.23 18.17
N VAL A 45 21.62 -9.64 17.10
CA VAL A 45 22.33 -9.48 15.82
C VAL A 45 22.16 -8.07 15.28
N THR A 46 23.18 -7.54 14.62
CA THR A 46 23.05 -6.32 13.81
C THR A 46 22.62 -6.67 12.39
N ILE A 47 22.15 -5.69 11.61
CA ILE A 47 21.91 -5.90 10.19
C ILE A 47 23.18 -6.33 9.44
N ASP A 48 24.36 -5.86 9.85
CA ASP A 48 25.64 -6.27 9.26
C ASP A 48 25.97 -7.75 9.56
N THR A 49 25.56 -8.25 10.73
CA THR A 49 25.68 -9.67 11.07
C THR A 49 24.76 -10.51 10.16
N LEU A 50 23.52 -10.04 9.91
CA LEU A 50 22.61 -10.68 8.96
C LEU A 50 23.15 -10.64 7.53
N ALA A 51 23.76 -9.52 7.11
CA ALA A 51 24.43 -9.40 5.82
C ALA A 51 25.52 -10.47 5.65
N GLY A 52 26.30 -10.73 6.71
CA GLY A 52 27.26 -11.83 6.74
C GLY A 52 26.62 -13.21 6.55
N TRP A 53 25.46 -13.45 7.15
CA TRP A 53 24.71 -14.71 6.99
C TRP A 53 24.14 -14.88 5.58
N PHE A 54 23.82 -13.77 4.91
CA PHE A 54 23.18 -13.79 3.59
C PHE A 54 24.15 -13.62 2.43
N LYS A 55 25.43 -13.39 2.69
CA LYS A 55 26.42 -13.16 1.63
C LYS A 55 26.60 -14.33 0.67
N ALA A 56 26.39 -15.56 1.14
CA ALA A 56 26.52 -16.76 0.33
C ALA A 56 25.42 -17.77 0.68
N PRO A 57 24.82 -18.45 -0.32
CA PRO A 57 23.80 -19.45 -0.07
C PRO A 57 24.46 -20.79 0.31
N THR A 58 23.75 -21.59 1.10
CA THR A 58 24.12 -23.01 1.29
C THR A 58 23.54 -23.86 0.16
N ILE A 59 24.35 -24.74 -0.43
CA ILE A 59 23.88 -25.69 -1.46
C ILE A 59 23.15 -26.86 -0.79
N GLY A 60 21.92 -27.19 -1.21
CA GLY A 60 21.18 -28.33 -0.68
C GLY A 60 19.69 -28.36 -1.05
N ALA A 61 18.92 -29.23 -0.36
CA ALA A 61 17.44 -29.39 -0.48
C ALA A 61 16.68 -28.08 -0.19
N LYS A 62 15.34 -28.00 -0.03
CA LYS A 62 14.61 -26.75 0.38
C LYS A 62 14.48 -26.51 1.90
N ALA A 63 14.43 -27.58 2.69
CA ALA A 63 14.27 -27.51 4.13
C ALA A 63 15.63 -27.39 4.84
N GLY A 64 15.71 -26.56 5.88
CA GLY A 64 16.91 -26.42 6.68
C GLY A 64 16.77 -25.33 7.75
N PRO A 65 17.91 -24.84 8.28
CA PRO A 65 17.92 -23.77 9.25
C PRO A 65 17.20 -22.51 8.74
N ALA A 66 16.51 -21.86 9.66
CA ALA A 66 15.74 -20.66 9.42
C ALA A 66 15.89 -19.70 10.60
N TRP A 67 15.45 -18.47 10.38
CA TRP A 67 15.45 -17.43 11.40
C TRP A 67 14.06 -16.79 11.52
N VAL A 68 13.77 -16.26 12.69
CA VAL A 68 12.56 -15.48 12.98
C VAL A 68 13.02 -14.06 13.33
N PRO A 69 12.57 -13.02 12.60
CA PRO A 69 13.02 -11.63 12.79
C PRO A 69 12.36 -10.99 14.03
N ALA A 70 12.38 -11.66 15.17
CA ALA A 70 11.60 -11.29 16.35
C ALA A 70 12.25 -11.68 17.68
N ASP A 71 11.92 -10.91 18.72
CA ASP A 71 12.02 -11.35 20.10
C ASP A 71 10.84 -12.29 20.41
N ILE A 72 11.11 -13.59 20.41
CA ILE A 72 10.12 -14.63 20.63
C ILE A 72 10.54 -15.52 21.79
N GLU A 73 9.58 -15.85 22.66
CA GLU A 73 9.84 -16.74 23.79
C GLU A 73 10.21 -18.16 23.35
N LYS A 74 10.97 -18.85 24.21
CA LYS A 74 11.30 -20.25 24.00
C LYS A 74 10.02 -21.10 23.91
N GLY A 75 10.05 -22.11 23.03
CA GLY A 75 8.94 -23.04 22.81
C GLY A 75 8.34 -22.97 21.41
N PRO A 76 7.08 -23.38 21.23
CA PRO A 76 6.43 -23.42 19.93
C PRO A 76 6.38 -22.04 19.26
N ARG A 77 6.60 -21.97 17.95
CA ARG A 77 6.49 -20.72 17.17
C ARG A 77 5.02 -20.33 17.02
N LYS A 78 4.55 -19.46 17.91
CA LYS A 78 3.19 -18.90 17.90
C LYS A 78 3.25 -17.39 18.06
N ALA A 79 2.37 -16.66 17.37
CA ALA A 79 2.35 -15.20 17.40
C ALA A 79 2.15 -14.64 18.83
N GLU A 80 1.40 -15.33 19.68
CA GLU A 80 1.18 -14.95 21.10
C GLU A 80 2.46 -14.90 21.95
N ARG A 81 3.54 -15.56 21.49
CA ARG A 81 4.84 -15.61 22.16
C ARG A 81 5.83 -14.58 21.64
N VAL A 82 5.41 -13.78 20.64
CA VAL A 82 6.25 -12.75 20.03
C VAL A 82 6.07 -11.45 20.79
N LYS A 83 7.14 -10.94 21.38
CA LYS A 83 7.14 -9.69 22.14
C LYS A 83 7.27 -8.47 21.22
N SER A 84 8.16 -8.57 20.24
CA SER A 84 8.38 -7.53 19.23
C SER A 84 9.10 -8.09 18.01
N LEU A 85 8.97 -7.43 16.87
CA LEU A 85 9.74 -7.72 15.66
C LEU A 85 10.95 -6.80 15.58
N SER A 86 12.06 -7.39 15.17
CA SER A 86 13.38 -6.75 15.08
C SER A 86 13.67 -6.17 13.70
N PHE A 87 13.10 -6.79 12.67
CA PHE A 87 13.23 -6.38 11.27
C PHE A 87 11.88 -6.55 10.57
N LEU A 88 11.59 -5.72 9.58
CA LEU A 88 10.51 -5.98 8.64
C LEU A 88 11.06 -6.84 7.51
N VAL A 89 10.45 -8.00 7.27
CA VAL A 89 10.83 -8.90 6.18
C VAL A 89 9.65 -9.06 5.25
N LEU A 90 9.86 -8.80 3.95
CA LEU A 90 8.87 -9.02 2.90
C LEU A 90 9.35 -10.15 2.00
N ASP A 91 8.55 -11.21 1.87
CA ASP A 91 8.71 -12.21 0.79
C ASP A 91 8.14 -11.58 -0.49
N VAL A 92 9.02 -11.26 -1.45
CA VAL A 92 8.65 -10.66 -2.74
C VAL A 92 8.62 -11.76 -3.80
N GLU A 93 7.43 -12.04 -4.33
CA GLU A 93 7.20 -12.97 -5.43
C GLU A 93 5.97 -12.56 -6.25
N ALA A 94 5.98 -12.86 -7.55
CA ALA A 94 4.80 -12.67 -8.39
C ALA A 94 3.66 -13.59 -7.92
N THR A 95 2.42 -13.12 -8.06
CA THR A 95 1.25 -14.00 -7.88
C THR A 95 1.31 -15.12 -8.90
N ALA A 96 1.21 -16.37 -8.43
CA ALA A 96 1.36 -17.55 -9.26
C ALA A 96 0.52 -18.72 -8.74
N GLU A 97 0.05 -19.55 -9.67
CA GLU A 97 -0.77 -20.73 -9.39
C GLU A 97 0.03 -22.01 -9.60
N ALA A 98 -0.21 -23.02 -8.77
CA ALA A 98 0.38 -24.35 -8.98
C ALA A 98 -0.06 -24.94 -10.33
N VAL A 99 0.91 -25.38 -11.13
CA VAL A 99 0.64 -26.10 -12.38
C VAL A 99 0.14 -27.50 -12.03
N LYS A 100 -0.94 -27.92 -12.69
CA LYS A 100 -1.53 -29.25 -12.54
C LYS A 100 -1.36 -30.05 -13.82
N ASP A 101 -1.07 -31.34 -13.68
CA ASP A 101 -1.03 -32.27 -14.82
C ASP A 101 -2.45 -32.67 -15.27
N ALA A 102 -2.54 -33.53 -16.29
CA ALA A 102 -3.81 -34.01 -16.83
C ALA A 102 -4.66 -34.80 -15.81
N THR A 103 -4.07 -35.29 -14.72
CA THR A 103 -4.76 -35.99 -13.63
C THR A 103 -5.21 -35.05 -12.51
N GLY A 104 -4.81 -33.78 -12.58
CA GLY A 104 -5.07 -32.77 -11.55
C GLY A 104 -4.03 -32.75 -10.41
N ALA A 105 -2.97 -33.55 -10.49
CA ALA A 105 -1.88 -33.56 -9.52
C ALA A 105 -0.94 -32.36 -9.75
N THR A 106 -0.35 -31.84 -8.66
CA THR A 106 0.57 -30.70 -8.75
C THR A 106 1.89 -31.14 -9.38
N VAL A 107 2.34 -30.42 -10.39
CA VAL A 107 3.61 -30.67 -11.06
C VAL A 107 4.74 -30.16 -10.18
N LEU A 108 5.75 -31.02 -9.98
CA LEU A 108 6.98 -30.68 -9.26
C LEU A 108 8.15 -30.57 -10.25
N ASP A 109 9.10 -29.69 -9.96
CA ASP A 109 10.37 -29.64 -10.67
C ASP A 109 11.30 -30.78 -10.21
N GLU A 110 12.47 -30.89 -10.83
CA GLU A 110 13.48 -31.90 -10.51
C GLU A 110 14.01 -31.82 -9.06
N HIS A 111 13.78 -30.71 -8.36
CA HIS A 111 14.15 -30.48 -6.97
C HIS A 111 12.98 -30.69 -6.00
N GLY A 112 11.82 -31.14 -6.50
CA GLY A 112 10.61 -31.39 -5.72
C GLY A 112 9.83 -30.12 -5.36
N ASP A 113 10.13 -28.99 -6.00
CA ASP A 113 9.43 -27.73 -5.80
C ASP A 113 8.20 -27.63 -6.70
N ILE A 114 7.11 -27.06 -6.18
CA ILE A 114 5.89 -26.85 -6.97
C ILE A 114 6.18 -25.91 -8.14
N VAL A 115 5.97 -26.42 -9.36
CA VAL A 115 6.00 -25.60 -10.56
C VAL A 115 4.81 -24.66 -10.50
N LYS A 116 5.08 -23.35 -10.48
CA LYS A 116 4.03 -22.32 -10.49
C LYS A 116 4.01 -21.60 -11.84
N ARG A 117 2.81 -21.32 -12.36
CA ARG A 117 2.58 -20.43 -13.49
C ARG A 117 2.24 -19.04 -12.95
N ILE A 118 2.98 -18.03 -13.39
CA ILE A 118 2.75 -16.63 -13.01
C ILE A 118 1.42 -16.15 -13.59
N THR A 119 0.63 -15.49 -12.75
CA THR A 119 -0.68 -14.92 -13.12
C THR A 119 -0.79 -13.43 -12.78
N GLY A 120 0.09 -12.91 -11.93
CA GLY A 120 0.16 -11.50 -11.56
C GLY A 120 1.33 -10.74 -12.21
N PRO A 121 1.50 -9.45 -11.85
CA PRO A 121 2.66 -8.68 -12.28
C PRO A 121 3.95 -9.30 -11.74
N LEU A 122 5.04 -9.11 -12.50
CA LEU A 122 6.37 -9.47 -12.06
C LEU A 122 6.89 -8.42 -11.07
N PRO A 123 7.53 -8.82 -9.96
CA PRO A 123 8.27 -7.88 -9.14
C PRO A 123 9.45 -7.30 -9.91
N PRO A 124 9.96 -6.13 -9.50
CA PRO A 124 11.27 -5.66 -9.95
C PRO A 124 12.34 -6.71 -9.64
N SER A 125 13.41 -6.71 -10.42
CA SER A 125 14.58 -7.54 -10.12
C SER A 125 15.21 -7.15 -8.76
N PRO A 126 16.00 -8.05 -8.13
CA PRO A 126 16.71 -7.72 -6.90
C PRO A 126 17.58 -6.44 -7.02
N ASP A 127 18.22 -6.22 -8.17
CA ASP A 127 19.08 -5.06 -8.42
C ASP A 127 18.26 -3.76 -8.55
N GLU A 128 17.12 -3.82 -9.25
CA GLU A 128 16.18 -2.68 -9.32
C GLU A 128 15.62 -2.32 -7.94
N MET A 129 15.34 -3.32 -7.11
CA MET A 129 14.90 -3.10 -5.73
C MET A 129 16.00 -2.47 -4.87
N LEU A 130 17.25 -2.94 -4.99
CA LEU A 130 18.40 -2.32 -4.31
C LEU A 130 18.54 -0.85 -4.69
N ALA A 131 18.46 -0.53 -5.99
CA ALA A 131 18.51 0.85 -6.45
C ALA A 131 17.37 1.72 -5.89
N GLU A 132 16.14 1.19 -5.78
CA GLU A 132 15.01 1.90 -5.16
C GLU A 132 15.23 2.13 -3.65
N LEU A 133 15.88 1.19 -2.95
CA LEU A 133 16.21 1.33 -1.52
C LEU A 133 17.31 2.39 -1.29
N ASP A 134 18.35 2.39 -2.12
CA ASP A 134 19.42 3.39 -2.10
C ASP A 134 18.86 4.79 -2.36
N LEU A 135 17.96 4.93 -3.34
CA LEU A 135 17.29 6.20 -3.66
C LEU A 135 16.44 6.73 -2.50
N ARG A 136 15.89 5.84 -1.68
CA ARG A 136 15.12 6.20 -0.47
C ARG A 136 16.00 6.43 0.74
N GLY A 137 17.28 6.05 0.67
CA GLY A 137 18.21 6.08 1.79
C GLY A 137 17.81 5.14 2.93
N TRP A 138 17.21 3.98 2.61
CA TRP A 138 16.76 3.02 3.61
C TRP A 138 17.77 1.89 3.79
N ARG A 139 18.15 1.61 5.03
CA ARG A 139 19.07 0.52 5.33
C ARG A 139 18.37 -0.83 5.21
N ALA A 140 18.83 -1.64 4.28
CA ALA A 140 18.15 -2.88 3.92
C ALA A 140 19.07 -3.94 3.33
N LEU A 141 18.62 -5.19 3.36
CA LEU A 141 19.24 -6.32 2.67
C LEU A 141 18.24 -6.91 1.67
N VAL A 142 18.75 -7.30 0.51
CA VAL A 142 18.00 -8.03 -0.52
C VAL A 142 18.71 -9.33 -0.81
N HIS A 143 17.99 -10.45 -0.79
CA HIS A 143 18.56 -11.72 -1.21
C HIS A 143 17.53 -12.63 -1.89
N THR A 144 17.95 -13.42 -2.88
CA THR A 144 17.03 -14.34 -3.55
C THR A 144 16.57 -15.48 -2.65
N SER A 145 15.37 -15.98 -2.92
CA SER A 145 14.81 -17.16 -2.24
C SER A 145 15.14 -18.45 -3.00
N TYR A 146 14.92 -19.61 -2.38
CA TYR A 146 15.26 -20.91 -2.96
C TYR A 146 14.64 -21.17 -4.36
N SER A 147 13.43 -20.67 -4.59
CA SER A 147 12.68 -20.89 -5.84
C SER A 147 12.82 -19.70 -6.81
N HIS A 148 13.85 -18.86 -6.65
CA HIS A 148 14.22 -17.84 -7.62
C HIS A 148 14.66 -18.47 -8.94
N ALA A 149 14.23 -17.89 -10.05
CA ALA A 149 14.64 -18.30 -11.39
C ALA A 149 14.63 -17.11 -12.36
N VAL A 150 15.35 -17.24 -13.47
CA VAL A 150 15.30 -16.28 -14.58
C VAL A 150 13.86 -16.12 -15.06
N GLY A 151 13.39 -14.87 -15.17
CA GLY A 151 12.00 -14.54 -15.55
C GLY A 151 10.95 -14.76 -14.45
N ASN A 152 11.35 -15.23 -13.27
CA ASN A 152 10.49 -15.38 -12.08
C ASN A 152 11.27 -14.92 -10.83
N PRO A 153 11.51 -13.61 -10.66
CA PRO A 153 12.26 -13.11 -9.53
C PRO A 153 11.50 -13.39 -8.23
N ARG A 154 12.16 -14.09 -7.31
CA ARG A 154 11.69 -14.28 -5.94
C ARG A 154 12.79 -13.99 -4.95
N TYR A 155 12.57 -13.05 -4.06
CA TYR A 155 13.58 -12.59 -3.13
C TYR A 155 12.95 -12.09 -1.84
N ARG A 156 13.79 -11.82 -0.84
CA ARG A 156 13.38 -11.24 0.42
C ARG A 156 14.00 -9.89 0.58
N LEU A 157 13.18 -8.95 1.04
CA LEU A 157 13.62 -7.64 1.50
C LEU A 157 13.63 -7.63 3.02
N VAL A 158 14.76 -7.31 3.63
CA VAL A 158 14.93 -7.19 5.09
C VAL A 158 15.27 -5.74 5.41
N LEU A 159 14.39 -5.04 6.12
CA LEU A 159 14.52 -3.62 6.45
C LEU A 159 14.90 -3.45 7.93
N GLU A 160 15.92 -2.63 8.20
CA GLU A 160 16.24 -2.20 9.56
C GLU A 160 15.17 -1.24 10.07
N LEU A 161 14.75 -1.37 11.33
CA LEU A 161 13.69 -0.56 11.94
C LEU A 161 14.26 0.39 12.99
N SER A 162 13.76 1.63 13.02
CA SER A 162 14.15 2.65 14.01
C SER A 162 13.87 2.20 15.44
N ARG A 163 12.79 1.44 15.64
CA ARG A 163 12.41 0.79 16.91
C ARG A 163 11.88 -0.62 16.69
N PRO A 164 11.83 -1.47 17.75
CA PRO A 164 11.12 -2.74 17.66
C PRO A 164 9.65 -2.51 17.32
N LEU A 165 9.11 -3.37 16.46
CA LEU A 165 7.74 -3.30 15.99
C LEU A 165 6.83 -4.17 16.85
N LEU A 166 5.64 -3.70 17.18
CA LEU A 166 4.66 -4.53 17.88
C LEU A 166 4.03 -5.54 16.90
N PRO A 167 3.66 -6.75 17.37
CA PRO A 167 2.96 -7.74 16.54
C PRO A 167 1.72 -7.20 15.82
N SER A 168 0.98 -6.29 16.46
CA SER A 168 -0.21 -5.64 15.91
C SER A 168 0.08 -4.59 14.82
N GLU A 169 1.31 -4.09 14.76
CA GLU A 169 1.75 -3.08 13.78
C GLU A 169 2.27 -3.73 12.48
N LEU A 170 2.75 -4.99 12.55
CA LEU A 170 3.43 -5.69 11.44
C LEU A 170 2.67 -5.63 10.13
N LYS A 171 1.40 -6.02 10.13
CA LYS A 171 0.61 -6.07 8.90
C LYS A 171 0.37 -4.68 8.31
N LYS A 172 0.14 -3.67 9.17
CA LYS A 172 -0.09 -2.30 8.73
C LYS A 172 1.16 -1.70 8.11
N LEU A 173 2.29 -1.79 8.82
CA LEU A 173 3.57 -1.29 8.34
C LEU A 173 4.00 -2.03 7.06
N GLY A 174 3.95 -3.36 7.06
CA GLY A 174 4.38 -4.17 5.91
C GLY A 174 3.60 -3.87 4.64
N LEU A 175 2.27 -3.76 4.71
CA LEU A 175 1.45 -3.39 3.57
C LEU A 175 1.70 -1.96 3.09
N HIS A 176 1.89 -1.02 4.02
CA HIS A 176 2.17 0.37 3.67
C HIS A 176 3.56 0.52 3.01
N VAL A 177 4.59 -0.14 3.55
CA VAL A 177 5.93 -0.18 2.94
C VAL A 177 5.88 -0.81 1.55
N ALA A 178 5.15 -1.91 1.36
CA ALA A 178 4.97 -2.51 0.04
C ALA A 178 4.31 -1.53 -0.96
N ALA A 179 3.33 -0.75 -0.51
CA ALA A 179 2.69 0.28 -1.34
C ALA A 179 3.64 1.43 -1.67
N VAL A 180 4.43 1.91 -0.70
CA VAL A 180 5.42 2.96 -0.88
C VAL A 180 6.50 2.54 -1.90
N LEU A 181 6.90 1.27 -1.87
CA LEU A 181 7.85 0.68 -2.82
C LEU A 181 7.21 0.30 -4.17
N GLY A 182 5.88 0.39 -4.30
CA GLY A 182 5.18 0.03 -5.54
C GLY A 182 5.14 -1.47 -5.84
N ILE A 183 5.23 -2.32 -4.80
CA ILE A 183 5.29 -3.79 -4.93
C ILE A 183 4.11 -4.50 -4.25
N SER A 184 3.01 -3.81 -3.96
CA SER A 184 1.85 -4.37 -3.25
C SER A 184 1.31 -5.67 -3.86
N ASP A 185 1.31 -5.79 -5.19
CA ASP A 185 0.82 -6.98 -5.92
C ASP A 185 1.84 -8.13 -5.96
N CYS A 186 3.03 -7.91 -5.42
CA CYS A 186 4.16 -8.83 -5.47
C CYS A 186 4.68 -9.23 -4.08
N VAL A 187 3.91 -8.99 -3.01
CA VAL A 187 4.29 -9.38 -1.64
C VAL A 187 3.39 -10.51 -1.17
N ASP A 188 3.98 -11.64 -0.76
CA ASP A 188 3.24 -12.71 -0.08
C ASP A 188 2.82 -12.22 1.31
N THR A 189 1.56 -11.80 1.45
CA THR A 189 1.05 -11.30 2.74
C THR A 189 1.05 -12.34 3.86
N ALA A 190 1.20 -13.64 3.55
CA ALA A 190 1.39 -14.67 4.57
C ALA A 190 2.77 -14.56 5.27
N CYS A 191 3.70 -13.76 4.74
CA CYS A 191 4.94 -13.43 5.44
C CYS A 191 4.73 -12.44 6.60
N LEU A 192 3.63 -11.69 6.61
CA LEU A 192 3.28 -10.71 7.65
C LEU A 192 2.61 -11.37 8.88
N ASP A 193 3.12 -12.53 9.28
CA ASP A 193 2.79 -13.22 10.53
C ASP A 193 3.93 -12.95 11.55
N PRO A 194 3.64 -12.47 12.78
CA PRO A 194 4.66 -12.21 13.79
C PRO A 194 5.59 -13.40 14.08
N ALA A 195 5.11 -14.63 13.94
CA ALA A 195 5.90 -15.85 14.16
C ALA A 195 6.45 -16.48 12.87
N ARG A 196 6.37 -15.76 11.73
CA ARG A 196 6.89 -16.21 10.44
C ARG A 196 8.39 -16.50 10.55
N LEU A 197 8.79 -17.69 10.09
CA LEU A 197 10.19 -17.99 9.85
C LEU A 197 10.56 -17.68 8.40
N PHE A 198 11.83 -17.39 8.19
CA PHE A 198 12.44 -17.24 6.88
C PHE A 198 13.65 -18.17 6.83
N TYR A 199 13.72 -19.03 5.83
CA TYR A 199 14.89 -19.90 5.67
C TYR A 199 16.15 -19.07 5.43
N LEU A 200 17.28 -19.46 6.04
CA LEU A 200 18.58 -18.87 5.67
C LEU A 200 18.87 -19.12 4.18
N PRO A 201 19.68 -18.29 3.49
CA PRO A 201 19.90 -18.43 2.07
C PRO A 201 20.45 -19.79 1.64
N ARG A 202 19.83 -20.34 0.60
CA ARG A 202 19.99 -21.72 0.19
C ARG A 202 19.48 -21.90 -1.23
N CYS A 203 20.13 -22.76 -2.00
CA CYS A 203 19.75 -23.02 -3.40
C CYS A 203 20.17 -24.44 -3.85
N PRO A 204 19.55 -24.96 -4.92
CA PRO A 204 20.06 -26.10 -5.67
C PRO A 204 21.45 -25.83 -6.27
N ALA A 205 22.23 -26.89 -6.51
CA ALA A 205 23.60 -26.77 -7.03
C ALA A 205 23.66 -26.13 -8.42
N ASP A 206 22.66 -26.38 -9.26
CA ASP A 206 22.49 -25.84 -10.62
C ASP A 206 22.00 -24.38 -10.65
N ARG A 207 21.63 -23.80 -9.49
CA ARG A 207 21.12 -22.42 -9.39
C ARG A 207 22.00 -21.50 -8.54
N VAL A 208 23.20 -21.94 -8.17
CA VAL A 208 24.16 -21.14 -7.38
C VAL A 208 24.48 -19.82 -8.08
N ASP A 209 24.67 -19.85 -9.40
CA ASP A 209 24.98 -18.67 -10.21
C ASP A 209 23.79 -17.69 -10.35
N LEU A 210 22.58 -18.11 -9.97
CA LEU A 210 21.38 -17.26 -9.93
C LEU A 210 21.17 -16.62 -8.55
N TYR A 211 22.01 -16.95 -7.56
CA TYR A 211 21.88 -16.36 -6.25
C TYR A 211 22.32 -14.90 -6.28
N VAL A 212 21.43 -14.01 -5.82
CA VAL A 212 21.73 -12.58 -5.70
C VAL A 212 21.59 -12.19 -4.24
N PHE A 213 22.58 -11.46 -3.76
CA PHE A 213 22.58 -10.79 -2.47
C PHE A 213 23.11 -9.37 -2.65
N GLY A 214 22.47 -8.40 -2.02
CA GLY A 214 22.98 -7.04 -1.90
C GLY A 214 22.46 -6.35 -0.65
N SER A 215 23.07 -5.22 -0.34
CA SER A 215 22.73 -4.37 0.79
C SER A 215 22.64 -2.92 0.32
N SER A 216 21.64 -2.22 0.84
CA SER A 216 21.50 -0.77 0.71
C SER A 216 21.98 -0.14 2.00
N ASP A 217 22.93 0.79 1.89
CA ASP A 217 23.29 1.65 3.00
C ASP A 217 22.19 2.69 3.22
N GLY A 218 22.09 3.24 4.42
CA GLY A 218 21.08 4.25 4.71
C GLY A 218 20.67 4.29 6.17
N GLU A 219 19.54 4.92 6.42
CA GLU A 219 18.94 5.05 7.74
C GLU A 219 17.95 3.92 8.01
N SER A 220 17.77 3.60 9.30
CA SER A 220 16.72 2.70 9.72
C SER A 220 15.34 3.24 9.34
N LEU A 221 14.45 2.36 8.90
CA LEU A 221 13.08 2.69 8.54
C LEU A 221 12.34 3.30 9.74
N ASP A 222 11.87 4.54 9.60
CA ASP A 222 11.12 5.23 10.66
C ASP A 222 9.71 4.63 10.80
N VAL A 223 9.56 3.77 11.80
CA VAL A 223 8.34 3.02 12.08
C VAL A 223 7.15 3.95 12.38
N ASP A 224 7.35 4.98 13.20
CA ASP A 224 6.26 5.82 13.68
C ASP A 224 5.78 6.76 12.57
N LEU A 225 6.70 7.31 11.78
CA LEU A 225 6.36 8.14 10.62
C LEU A 225 5.53 7.35 9.59
N LEU A 226 5.93 6.12 9.27
CA LEU A 226 5.24 5.28 8.29
C LEU A 226 3.90 4.76 8.79
N LEU A 227 3.77 4.43 10.08
CA LEU A 227 2.49 4.06 10.67
C LEU A 227 1.52 5.25 10.68
N ALA A 228 2.00 6.45 11.00
CA ALA A 228 1.20 7.66 10.93
C ALA A 228 0.75 7.95 9.48
N ASP A 229 1.63 7.75 8.49
CA ASP A 229 1.27 7.92 7.09
C ASP A 229 0.22 6.90 6.62
N ALA A 230 0.40 5.63 6.96
CA ALA A 230 -0.58 4.57 6.70
C ALA A 230 -1.96 4.93 7.27
N GLN A 231 -2.00 5.43 8.50
CA GLN A 231 -3.24 5.85 9.15
C GLN A 231 -3.90 7.04 8.44
N ARG A 232 -3.12 8.03 7.97
CA ARG A 232 -3.65 9.17 7.19
C ARG A 232 -4.27 8.72 5.88
N ILE A 233 -3.60 7.82 5.16
CA ILE A 233 -4.10 7.27 3.88
C ILE A 233 -5.39 6.48 4.10
N GLU A 234 -5.44 5.63 5.13
CA GLU A 234 -6.65 4.88 5.47
C GLU A 234 -7.82 5.80 5.84
N ALA A 235 -7.57 6.82 6.67
CA ALA A 235 -8.58 7.81 7.03
C ALA A 235 -9.09 8.60 5.81
N ALA A 236 -8.19 8.98 4.89
CA ALA A 236 -8.56 9.65 3.65
C ALA A 236 -9.42 8.76 2.74
N ARG A 237 -9.06 7.48 2.58
CA ARG A 237 -9.85 6.49 1.81
C ARG A 237 -11.23 6.26 2.41
N LYS A 238 -11.31 6.15 3.73
CA LYS A 238 -12.59 6.04 4.46
C LYS A 238 -13.43 7.29 4.24
N ALA A 239 -12.87 8.47 4.44
CA ALA A 239 -13.57 9.73 4.22
C ALA A 239 -14.05 9.91 2.77
N ALA A 240 -13.25 9.46 1.78
CA ALA A 240 -13.66 9.47 0.37
C ALA A 240 -14.81 8.50 0.09
N THR A 241 -14.78 7.29 0.70
CA THR A 241 -15.87 6.31 0.59
C THR A 241 -17.15 6.82 1.26
N ASP A 242 -17.03 7.43 2.43
CA ASP A 242 -18.14 8.04 3.18
C ASP A 242 -18.73 9.22 2.39
N LYS A 243 -17.89 10.08 1.79
CA LYS A 243 -18.34 11.17 0.89
C LYS A 243 -19.04 10.65 -0.36
N ARG A 244 -18.53 9.59 -0.99
CA ARG A 244 -19.16 8.95 -2.17
C ARG A 244 -20.54 8.39 -1.83
N THR A 245 -20.67 7.81 -0.64
CA THR A 245 -21.95 7.28 -0.13
C THR A 245 -22.90 8.41 0.28
N ALA A 246 -22.40 9.52 0.82
CA ALA A 246 -23.21 10.67 1.21
C ALA A 246 -23.66 11.54 0.02
N GLY A 247 -22.83 11.70 -1.01
CA GLY A 247 -23.02 12.69 -2.07
C GLY A 247 -24.14 12.40 -3.09
N ARG A 248 -24.48 11.13 -3.33
CA ARG A 248 -25.50 10.74 -4.33
C ARG A 248 -26.67 9.97 -3.72
N THR A 249 -26.38 9.03 -2.82
CA THR A 249 -27.39 8.27 -2.08
C THR A 249 -28.02 9.10 -0.97
N GLY A 250 -27.22 9.88 -0.24
CA GLY A 250 -27.72 10.74 0.84
C GLY A 250 -28.66 11.84 0.33
N SER A 251 -28.34 12.48 -0.79
CA SER A 251 -29.17 13.56 -1.35
C SER A 251 -30.49 13.06 -1.93
N VAL A 252 -30.50 11.93 -2.65
CA VAL A 252 -31.73 11.34 -3.20
C VAL A 252 -32.61 10.77 -2.09
N ILE A 253 -32.04 10.05 -1.11
CA ILE A 253 -32.80 9.50 0.02
C ILE A 253 -33.38 10.63 0.88
N GLN A 254 -32.61 11.70 1.14
CA GLN A 254 -33.11 12.88 1.85
C GLN A 254 -34.22 13.59 1.08
N ALA A 255 -34.05 13.79 -0.24
CA ALA A 255 -35.08 14.41 -1.08
C ALA A 255 -36.35 13.54 -1.15
N PHE A 256 -36.21 12.21 -1.22
CA PHE A 256 -37.34 11.29 -1.17
C PHE A 256 -38.06 11.36 0.18
N ASN A 257 -37.32 11.30 1.28
CA ASN A 257 -37.88 11.43 2.63
C ASN A 257 -38.55 12.79 2.87
N ALA A 258 -38.07 13.85 2.23
CA ALA A 258 -38.71 15.17 2.29
C ALA A 258 -39.97 15.28 1.41
N ALA A 259 -40.01 14.56 0.29
CA ALA A 259 -41.13 14.57 -0.66
C ALA A 259 -42.26 13.59 -0.30
N HIS A 260 -41.97 12.56 0.50
CA HIS A 260 -42.90 11.48 0.80
C HIS A 260 -43.24 11.40 2.30
N ASP A 261 -44.53 11.54 2.60
CA ASP A 261 -45.08 11.32 3.93
C ASP A 261 -45.17 9.82 4.26
N ILE A 262 -44.62 9.42 5.41
CA ILE A 262 -44.52 8.02 5.81
C ILE A 262 -45.90 7.39 6.06
N ALA A 263 -46.89 8.17 6.52
CA ALA A 263 -48.24 7.68 6.79
C ALA A 263 -49.02 7.42 5.50
N ALA A 264 -48.87 8.29 4.50
CA ALA A 264 -49.42 8.12 3.16
C ALA A 264 -48.81 6.89 2.48
N LEU A 265 -47.48 6.73 2.56
CA LEU A 265 -46.77 5.59 1.99
C LEU A 265 -47.26 4.26 2.59
N LEU A 266 -47.35 4.17 3.92
CA LEU A 266 -47.90 2.99 4.59
C LEU A 266 -49.33 2.69 4.15
N SER A 267 -50.17 3.72 4.02
CA SER A 267 -51.56 3.55 3.60
C SER A 267 -51.68 3.01 2.17
N GLN A 268 -50.80 3.46 1.25
CA GLN A 268 -50.70 2.96 -0.12
C GLN A 268 -50.35 1.46 -0.15
N HIS A 269 -49.54 0.98 0.80
CA HIS A 269 -49.19 -0.43 0.95
C HIS A 269 -50.16 -1.24 1.82
N GLY A 270 -51.38 -0.72 2.07
CA GLY A 270 -52.45 -1.46 2.73
C GLY A 270 -52.39 -1.48 4.25
N TYR A 271 -51.53 -0.67 4.87
CA TYR A 271 -51.52 -0.52 6.33
C TYR A 271 -52.70 0.35 6.77
N ARG A 272 -53.47 -0.13 7.74
CA ARG A 272 -54.66 0.56 8.25
C ARG A 272 -54.31 1.42 9.46
N ALA A 273 -54.53 2.72 9.37
CA ALA A 273 -54.27 3.63 10.49
C ALA A 273 -55.19 3.34 11.70
N LYS A 274 -54.61 3.31 12.90
CA LYS A 274 -55.30 3.16 14.19
C LYS A 274 -54.89 4.32 15.11
N GLY A 275 -55.39 5.50 14.78
CA GLY A 275 -54.98 6.77 15.41
C GLY A 275 -53.86 7.48 14.63
N ARG A 276 -53.27 8.52 15.23
CA ARG A 276 -52.31 9.41 14.53
C ARG A 276 -50.88 8.88 14.36
N ARG A 277 -50.50 7.84 15.11
CA ARG A 277 -49.09 7.40 15.23
C ARG A 277 -48.93 5.87 15.18
N ARG A 278 -49.97 5.16 14.74
CA ARG A 278 -50.03 3.68 14.81
C ARG A 278 -50.76 3.11 13.61
N TRP A 279 -50.26 2.00 13.08
CA TRP A 279 -50.83 1.30 11.94
C TRP A 279 -50.91 -0.21 12.17
N ILE A 280 -51.88 -0.83 11.51
CA ILE A 280 -52.10 -2.27 11.47
C ILE A 280 -51.65 -2.78 10.10
N TRP A 281 -50.69 -3.70 10.08
CA TRP A 281 -50.24 -4.39 8.87
C TRP A 281 -51.39 -5.18 8.23
N ALA A 282 -51.48 -5.17 6.89
CA ALA A 282 -52.59 -5.75 6.14
C ALA A 282 -52.85 -7.23 6.46
N GLY A 283 -51.78 -8.01 6.67
CA GLY A 283 -51.85 -9.44 7.01
C GLY A 283 -52.08 -9.75 8.50
N SER A 284 -52.28 -8.74 9.35
CA SER A 284 -52.52 -8.94 10.78
C SER A 284 -53.94 -9.47 11.05
N THR A 285 -54.05 -10.57 11.77
CA THR A 285 -55.33 -11.19 12.20
C THR A 285 -55.77 -10.76 13.60
N THR A 286 -54.87 -10.17 14.39
CA THR A 286 -55.12 -9.81 15.80
C THR A 286 -55.87 -8.49 15.95
N GLY A 287 -55.88 -7.65 14.90
CA GLY A 287 -56.49 -6.31 14.93
C GLY A 287 -55.74 -5.28 15.79
N LEU A 288 -54.58 -5.65 16.36
CA LEU A 288 -53.73 -4.77 17.15
C LEU A 288 -52.72 -4.04 16.25
N PRO A 289 -52.45 -2.74 16.49
CA PRO A 289 -51.46 -2.00 15.71
C PRO A 289 -50.04 -2.51 16.01
N GLY A 290 -49.37 -3.00 14.96
CA GLY A 290 -48.01 -3.54 15.00
C GLY A 290 -46.92 -2.53 14.67
N VAL A 291 -47.28 -1.45 13.97
CA VAL A 291 -46.37 -0.40 13.52
C VAL A 291 -46.63 0.88 14.29
N ARG A 292 -45.57 1.55 14.77
CA ARG A 292 -45.66 2.81 15.52
C ARG A 292 -44.68 3.85 15.00
N LEU A 293 -45.10 5.12 15.00
CA LEU A 293 -44.24 6.27 14.73
C LEU A 293 -43.44 6.64 15.98
N LEU A 294 -42.11 6.64 15.87
CA LEU A 294 -41.22 6.93 16.98
C LEU A 294 -41.28 8.42 17.37
N PRO A 295 -41.41 8.74 18.67
CA PRO A 295 -41.38 10.13 19.14
C PRO A 295 -40.03 10.77 18.81
N ASP A 296 -40.05 12.07 18.53
CA ASP A 296 -38.86 12.92 18.37
C ASP A 296 -37.83 12.43 17.34
N SER A 297 -38.29 11.78 16.27
CA SER A 297 -37.45 11.36 15.14
C SER A 297 -37.46 12.42 14.03
N THR A 298 -36.28 12.76 13.51
CA THR A 298 -36.13 13.63 12.33
C THR A 298 -35.03 13.06 11.42
N PRO A 299 -35.36 12.59 10.20
CA PRO A 299 -36.71 12.49 9.63
C PRO A 299 -37.60 11.51 10.45
N GLU A 300 -38.91 11.59 10.22
CA GLU A 300 -39.87 10.70 10.87
C GLU A 300 -39.52 9.23 10.63
N ARG A 301 -39.51 8.44 11.72
CA ARG A 301 -39.20 7.00 11.66
C ARG A 301 -40.30 6.17 12.30
N ILE A 302 -40.59 5.02 11.70
CA ILE A 302 -41.49 4.01 12.26
C ILE A 302 -40.73 2.78 12.72
N TYR A 303 -41.35 2.00 13.59
CA TYR A 303 -40.86 0.69 14.01
C TYR A 303 -42.02 -0.31 13.97
N SER A 304 -41.80 -1.49 13.38
CA SER A 304 -42.75 -2.60 13.46
C SER A 304 -42.33 -3.59 14.55
N SER A 305 -43.30 -4.10 15.30
CA SER A 305 -43.11 -5.19 16.27
C SER A 305 -43.95 -6.43 15.91
N HIS A 306 -44.53 -6.44 14.71
CA HIS A 306 -45.43 -7.50 14.29
C HIS A 306 -44.67 -8.59 13.55
N GLY A 307 -44.65 -9.81 14.09
CA GLY A 307 -43.80 -10.92 13.62
C GLY A 307 -43.89 -11.26 12.12
N GLY A 308 -45.04 -11.04 11.48
CA GLY A 308 -45.24 -11.31 10.04
C GLY A 308 -45.09 -10.10 9.12
N ASP A 309 -44.84 -8.91 9.66
CA ASP A 309 -44.70 -7.68 8.88
C ASP A 309 -43.29 -7.60 8.26
N PRO A 310 -43.14 -7.33 6.94
CA PRO A 310 -41.85 -7.11 6.31
C PRO A 310 -41.00 -6.00 6.95
N LEU A 311 -41.62 -5.03 7.63
CA LEU A 311 -40.94 -3.95 8.35
C LEU A 311 -40.48 -4.34 9.77
N ASN A 312 -40.69 -5.60 10.19
CA ASN A 312 -40.23 -6.11 11.48
C ASN A 312 -38.87 -6.81 11.33
N ASP A 313 -37.86 -6.06 10.89
CA ASP A 313 -36.48 -6.54 10.72
C ASP A 313 -35.55 -6.17 11.90
N GLY A 314 -36.12 -5.63 12.98
CA GLY A 314 -35.40 -5.17 14.17
C GLY A 314 -34.90 -3.72 14.10
N HIS A 315 -35.15 -2.99 13.01
CA HIS A 315 -34.71 -1.61 12.83
C HIS A 315 -35.87 -0.62 12.71
N ALA A 316 -35.55 0.67 12.84
CA ALA A 316 -36.48 1.76 12.59
C ALA A 316 -36.28 2.31 11.18
N HIS A 317 -37.39 2.59 10.48
CA HIS A 317 -37.38 2.91 9.07
C HIS A 317 -37.91 4.32 8.82
N ASP A 318 -37.23 5.08 7.95
CA ASP A 318 -37.79 6.28 7.35
C ASP A 318 -38.64 5.95 6.11
N ALA A 319 -39.21 6.96 5.44
CA ALA A 319 -40.13 6.76 4.31
C ALA A 319 -39.45 6.01 3.14
N PHE A 320 -38.20 6.31 2.85
CA PHE A 320 -37.41 5.63 1.82
C PHE A 320 -37.13 4.18 2.20
N ASP A 321 -36.78 3.91 3.46
CA ASP A 321 -36.61 2.53 3.94
C ASP A 321 -37.89 1.70 3.78
N CYS A 322 -39.04 2.28 4.15
CA CYS A 322 -40.34 1.60 3.99
C CYS A 322 -40.63 1.30 2.53
N TRP A 323 -40.41 2.27 1.65
CA TRP A 323 -40.65 2.11 0.21
C TRP A 323 -39.70 1.10 -0.42
N ARG A 324 -38.40 1.14 -0.05
CA ARG A 324 -37.39 0.16 -0.46
C ARG A 324 -37.78 -1.26 -0.05
N ILE A 325 -38.25 -1.46 1.18
CA ILE A 325 -38.64 -2.78 1.67
C ILE A 325 -39.92 -3.28 0.99
N LEU A 326 -40.93 -2.42 0.87
CA LEU A 326 -42.27 -2.81 0.41
C LEU A 326 -42.38 -2.92 -1.13
N GLU A 327 -41.67 -2.09 -1.90
CA GLU A 327 -41.73 -2.10 -3.37
C GLU A 327 -40.50 -2.73 -4.04
N HIS A 328 -39.33 -2.67 -3.40
CA HIS A 328 -38.07 -3.12 -4.00
C HIS A 328 -37.45 -4.33 -3.30
N GLY A 329 -38.15 -4.96 -2.34
CA GLY A 329 -37.67 -6.15 -1.64
C GLY A 329 -36.37 -5.92 -0.86
N GLY A 330 -36.09 -4.67 -0.49
CA GLY A 330 -34.88 -4.29 0.22
C GLY A 330 -33.70 -3.84 -0.66
N GLU A 331 -33.78 -3.95 -1.98
CA GLU A 331 -32.69 -3.65 -2.92
C GLU A 331 -32.38 -2.15 -3.03
N VAL A 332 -31.33 -1.71 -2.33
CA VAL A 332 -30.96 -0.28 -2.19
C VAL A 332 -30.68 0.38 -3.55
N GLN A 333 -29.88 -0.26 -4.42
CA GLN A 333 -29.48 0.33 -5.70
C GLN A 333 -30.67 0.55 -6.63
N ARG A 334 -31.63 -0.39 -6.65
CA ARG A 334 -32.84 -0.29 -7.46
C ARG A 334 -33.75 0.81 -6.95
N ALA A 335 -33.97 0.88 -5.63
CA ALA A 335 -34.79 1.92 -5.02
C ALA A 335 -34.20 3.33 -5.24
N VAL A 336 -32.89 3.52 -5.04
CA VAL A 336 -32.24 4.83 -5.21
C VAL A 336 -32.35 5.33 -6.66
N LYS A 337 -32.19 4.44 -7.64
CA LYS A 337 -32.29 4.80 -9.06
C LYS A 337 -33.71 5.24 -9.42
N GLU A 338 -34.72 4.53 -8.95
CA GLU A 338 -36.11 4.88 -9.24
C GLU A 338 -36.54 6.14 -8.46
N ALA A 339 -36.08 6.33 -7.23
CA ALA A 339 -36.30 7.57 -6.48
C ALA A 339 -35.68 8.79 -7.16
N ALA A 340 -34.45 8.68 -7.67
CA ALA A 340 -33.80 9.76 -8.42
C ALA A 340 -34.61 10.15 -9.67
N ARG A 341 -35.18 9.16 -10.36
CA ARG A 341 -36.06 9.37 -11.51
C ARG A 341 -37.38 10.03 -11.14
N LEU A 342 -38.05 9.55 -10.09
CA LEU A 342 -39.31 10.13 -9.59
C LEU A 342 -39.15 11.58 -9.16
N LEU A 343 -38.00 11.92 -8.58
CA LEU A 343 -37.70 13.27 -8.08
C LEU A 343 -37.08 14.18 -9.15
N GLY A 344 -36.92 13.72 -10.40
CA GLY A 344 -36.31 14.50 -11.47
C GLY A 344 -34.84 14.86 -11.20
N MET A 345 -34.14 14.08 -10.37
CA MET A 345 -32.73 14.27 -10.00
C MET A 345 -31.77 13.54 -10.93
N ASP A 346 -32.27 13.05 -12.08
CA ASP A 346 -31.47 12.51 -13.17
C ASP A 346 -30.74 13.66 -13.91
N ALA A 347 -29.64 14.13 -13.29
CA ALA A 347 -28.53 14.91 -13.86
C ALA A 347 -28.88 16.11 -14.78
N GLN A 348 -29.07 17.30 -14.20
CA GLN A 348 -28.62 18.54 -14.83
C GLN A 348 -27.11 18.70 -14.59
N GLN A 349 -26.31 18.35 -15.59
CA GLN A 349 -24.89 18.66 -15.63
C GLN A 349 -24.70 20.18 -15.77
N GLN A 350 -24.24 20.83 -14.71
CA GLN A 350 -23.81 22.22 -14.77
C GLN A 350 -22.28 22.26 -15.00
N PRO A 351 -21.76 22.95 -16.03
CA PRO A 351 -20.33 23.02 -16.28
C PRO A 351 -19.65 23.89 -15.20
N LYS A 352 -18.64 23.32 -14.52
CA LYS A 352 -17.82 24.05 -13.54
C LYS A 352 -16.87 25.00 -14.27
N ALA A 353 -16.94 26.29 -13.96
CA ALA A 353 -16.02 27.31 -14.44
C ALA A 353 -14.61 27.13 -13.86
N SER A 354 -13.60 27.33 -14.71
CA SER A 354 -12.17 27.32 -14.36
C SER A 354 -11.76 28.55 -13.54
N ALA A 355 -11.04 28.34 -12.44
CA ALA A 355 -10.41 29.40 -11.64
C ALA A 355 -9.01 29.76 -12.19
N PRO A 356 -8.48 30.98 -11.92
CA PRO A 356 -7.36 31.56 -12.66
C PRO A 356 -5.98 31.20 -12.10
N ALA A 357 -4.98 31.29 -12.98
CA ALA A 357 -3.57 30.97 -12.74
C ALA A 357 -2.85 31.93 -11.77
N SER A 358 -1.78 31.43 -11.15
CA SER A 358 -0.84 32.12 -10.26
C SER A 358 0.62 31.81 -10.68
N PRO A 359 1.63 32.61 -10.25
CA PRO A 359 2.57 33.26 -11.16
C PRO A 359 3.90 32.51 -11.38
N SER A 360 4.59 32.90 -12.46
CA SER A 360 5.77 32.26 -13.04
C SER A 360 7.06 32.33 -12.19
N PRO A 361 7.91 31.27 -12.23
CA PRO A 361 9.21 31.26 -11.58
C PRO A 361 10.33 31.84 -12.48
N THR A 362 11.37 32.34 -11.81
CA THR A 362 12.51 33.11 -12.34
C THR A 362 13.55 32.26 -13.11
N ALA A 363 14.36 32.95 -13.92
CA ALA A 363 15.17 32.46 -15.04
C ALA A 363 16.39 31.54 -14.75
N LEU A 364 16.38 30.71 -13.71
CA LEU A 364 17.45 29.72 -13.45
C LEU A 364 17.04 28.25 -13.72
N ASP A 365 15.77 27.99 -14.07
CA ASP A 365 15.20 26.65 -14.24
C ASP A 365 14.80 26.27 -15.69
N ALA A 366 15.36 26.92 -16.71
CA ALA A 366 14.83 26.87 -18.08
C ALA A 366 14.79 25.48 -18.77
N ASP A 367 15.48 24.46 -18.24
CA ASP A 367 15.55 23.11 -18.84
C ASP A 367 14.80 22.01 -18.05
N LEU A 368 14.11 22.37 -16.96
CA LEU A 368 13.27 21.45 -16.20
C LEU A 368 11.82 21.95 -16.25
N ASN A 369 10.87 21.05 -16.57
CA ASN A 369 9.45 21.37 -16.46
C ASN A 369 9.21 21.94 -15.03
N PRO A 370 8.74 23.18 -14.87
CA PRO A 370 8.58 23.82 -13.56
C PRO A 370 7.58 23.09 -12.66
N TRP A 371 6.77 22.20 -13.23
CA TRP A 371 5.82 21.35 -12.53
C TRP A 371 6.35 19.93 -12.28
N ARG A 372 7.64 19.65 -12.52
CA ARG A 372 8.21 18.31 -12.34
C ARG A 372 8.00 17.83 -10.88
N GLY A 373 7.33 16.69 -10.73
CA GLY A 373 7.00 16.12 -9.42
C GLY A 373 5.63 16.51 -8.87
N THR A 374 4.81 17.26 -9.62
CA THR A 374 3.39 17.50 -9.29
C THR A 374 2.47 16.47 -9.95
N ASP A 375 1.26 16.35 -9.41
CA ASP A 375 0.20 15.51 -9.98
C ASP A 375 -0.19 15.95 -11.40
N ASP A 376 -0.15 17.24 -11.70
CA ASP A 376 -0.45 17.76 -13.05
C ASP A 376 0.61 17.31 -14.07
N ALA A 377 1.90 17.37 -13.71
CA ALA A 377 2.96 16.87 -14.59
C ALA A 377 2.90 15.35 -14.77
N ASN A 378 2.49 14.62 -13.73
CA ASN A 378 2.26 13.17 -13.82
C ASN A 378 1.05 12.85 -14.72
N ALA A 379 -0.01 13.65 -14.65
CA ALA A 379 -1.18 13.53 -15.51
C ALA A 379 -0.86 13.82 -16.98
N ASP A 380 -0.06 14.85 -17.26
CA ASP A 380 0.42 15.16 -18.61
C ASP A 380 1.27 14.02 -19.18
N LEU A 381 2.13 13.41 -18.36
CA LEU A 381 2.92 12.25 -18.76
C LEU A 381 2.05 11.02 -19.03
N LEU A 382 1.02 10.79 -18.22
CA LEU A 382 0.04 9.72 -18.43
C LEU A 382 -0.70 9.92 -19.76
N LEU A 383 -1.16 11.14 -20.04
CA LEU A 383 -1.83 11.47 -21.30
C LEU A 383 -0.88 11.36 -22.50
N ALA A 384 0.39 11.74 -22.35
CA ALA A 384 1.38 11.58 -23.41
C ALA A 384 1.65 10.10 -23.74
N GLN A 385 1.63 9.21 -22.74
CA GLN A 385 1.91 7.78 -22.92
C GLN A 385 0.68 6.98 -23.35
N HIS A 386 -0.48 7.25 -22.75
CA HIS A 386 -1.68 6.42 -22.87
C HIS A 386 -2.95 7.19 -23.25
N GLY A 387 -2.87 8.50 -23.48
CA GLY A 387 -4.03 9.35 -23.75
C GLY A 387 -4.87 8.95 -24.96
N ALA A 388 -4.28 8.23 -25.92
CA ALA A 388 -5.00 7.68 -27.06
C ALA A 388 -5.91 6.50 -26.67
N ASP A 389 -5.56 5.77 -25.62
CA ASP A 389 -6.19 4.52 -25.20
C ASP A 389 -7.06 4.65 -23.95
N ILE A 390 -7.03 5.82 -23.30
CA ILE A 390 -7.80 6.08 -22.07
C ILE A 390 -8.77 7.24 -22.29
N ARG A 391 -9.97 7.10 -21.73
CA ARG A 391 -10.94 8.20 -21.63
C ARG A 391 -11.62 8.16 -20.28
N TYR A 392 -11.80 9.32 -19.69
CA TYR A 392 -12.68 9.45 -18.54
C TYR A 392 -14.08 9.83 -19.02
N CYS A 393 -15.11 9.15 -18.52
CA CYS A 393 -16.51 9.49 -18.74
C CYS A 393 -17.09 10.10 -17.46
N PRO A 394 -17.13 11.44 -17.32
CA PRO A 394 -17.65 12.10 -16.12
C PRO A 394 -19.10 11.74 -15.75
N PRO A 395 -20.06 11.59 -16.70
CA PRO A 395 -21.42 11.15 -16.35
C PRO A 395 -21.47 9.74 -15.73
N TRP A 396 -20.51 8.88 -16.06
CA TRP A 396 -20.47 7.50 -15.58
C TRP A 396 -19.58 7.32 -14.36
N ASP A 397 -18.71 8.29 -14.07
CA ASP A 397 -17.65 8.18 -13.05
C ASP A 397 -16.77 6.95 -13.31
N LYS A 398 -16.47 6.71 -14.59
CA LYS A 398 -15.74 5.55 -15.06
C LYS A 398 -14.66 5.93 -16.06
N TRP A 399 -13.52 5.29 -15.91
CA TRP A 399 -12.53 5.20 -16.98
C TRP A 399 -13.01 4.23 -18.04
N MET A 400 -12.65 4.53 -19.28
CA MET A 400 -12.89 3.72 -20.45
C MET A 400 -11.56 3.49 -21.15
N LEU A 401 -11.37 2.27 -21.61
CA LEU A 401 -10.16 1.81 -22.25
C LEU A 401 -10.47 1.43 -23.68
N TRP A 402 -9.62 1.85 -24.61
CA TRP A 402 -9.73 1.47 -26.00
C TRP A 402 -9.32 0.00 -26.16
N THR A 403 -10.20 -0.81 -26.75
CA THR A 403 -9.93 -2.25 -26.99
C THR A 403 -9.23 -2.51 -28.33
N GLY A 404 -8.90 -1.45 -29.08
CA GLY A 404 -8.50 -1.52 -30.50
C GLY A 404 -9.68 -1.35 -31.47
N SER A 405 -10.93 -1.49 -31.02
CA SER A 405 -12.12 -1.35 -31.88
C SER A 405 -13.28 -0.55 -31.26
N HIS A 406 -13.41 -0.57 -29.93
CA HIS A 406 -14.45 0.15 -29.20
C HIS A 406 -13.97 0.52 -27.79
N TRP A 407 -14.68 1.45 -27.16
CA TRP A 407 -14.41 1.85 -25.78
C TRP A 407 -15.10 0.90 -24.80
N ARG A 408 -14.34 0.34 -23.86
CA ARG A 408 -14.81 -0.57 -22.81
C ARG A 408 -14.67 0.10 -21.45
N ILE A 409 -15.68 -0.03 -20.58
CA ILE A 409 -15.60 0.47 -19.20
C ILE A 409 -14.52 -0.31 -18.44
N ASP A 410 -13.71 0.42 -17.68
CA ASP A 410 -12.74 -0.17 -16.76
C ASP A 410 -13.45 -0.68 -15.49
N GLU A 411 -13.61 -2.00 -15.43
CA GLU A 411 -14.15 -2.71 -14.27
C GLU A 411 -13.05 -3.34 -13.39
N ARG A 412 -11.79 -3.26 -13.83
CA ARG A 412 -10.66 -3.99 -13.24
C ARG A 412 -9.54 -3.09 -12.72
N LEU A 413 -9.75 -1.77 -12.74
CA LEU A 413 -8.73 -0.78 -12.40
C LEU A 413 -7.50 -0.87 -13.33
N ASP A 414 -7.74 -1.24 -14.59
CA ASP A 414 -6.72 -1.27 -15.64
C ASP A 414 -6.09 0.11 -15.86
N ILE A 415 -6.81 1.20 -15.60
CA ILE A 415 -6.27 2.57 -15.63
C ILE A 415 -5.17 2.80 -14.59
N GLU A 416 -5.28 2.20 -13.40
CA GLU A 416 -4.27 2.33 -12.35
C GLU A 416 -2.98 1.62 -12.75
N ARG A 417 -3.08 0.53 -13.51
CA ARG A 417 -1.93 -0.16 -14.10
C ARG A 417 -1.24 0.69 -15.16
N LEU A 418 -1.98 1.31 -16.07
CA LEU A 418 -1.41 2.23 -17.06
C LEU A 418 -0.78 3.47 -16.40
N ALA A 419 -1.38 3.98 -15.32
CA ALA A 419 -0.80 5.09 -14.56
C ALA A 419 0.54 4.73 -13.90
N ALA A 420 0.80 3.45 -13.60
CA ALA A 420 2.07 2.99 -13.05
C ALA A 420 3.23 3.01 -14.07
N ASP A 421 2.94 3.08 -15.37
CA ASP A 421 3.97 3.20 -16.41
C ASP A 421 4.69 4.55 -16.34
N VAL A 422 4.01 5.62 -15.87
CA VAL A 422 4.58 6.96 -15.72
C VAL A 422 5.80 6.98 -14.79
N PRO A 423 5.71 6.55 -13.51
CA PRO A 423 6.88 6.50 -12.64
C PRO A 423 7.95 5.53 -13.15
N CYS A 424 7.58 4.41 -13.80
CA CYS A 424 8.55 3.50 -14.42
C CYS A 424 9.36 4.16 -15.54
N ALA A 425 8.71 4.89 -16.45
CA ALA A 425 9.37 5.61 -17.53
C ALA A 425 10.25 6.76 -17.02
N VAL A 426 9.81 7.46 -15.96
CA VAL A 426 10.61 8.50 -15.30
C VAL A 426 11.84 7.90 -14.63
N ARG A 427 11.71 6.75 -13.96
CA ARG A 427 12.82 5.99 -13.36
C ARG A 427 13.82 5.52 -14.40
N ALA A 428 13.37 4.91 -15.51
CA ALA A 428 14.25 4.45 -16.58
C ALA A 428 15.12 5.58 -17.15
N LYS A 429 14.52 6.76 -17.40
CA LYS A 429 15.26 7.96 -17.85
C LYS A 429 16.21 8.50 -16.78
N ALA A 430 15.88 8.37 -15.51
CA ALA A 430 16.77 8.75 -14.41
C ALA A 430 17.97 7.79 -14.30
N ILE A 431 17.75 6.49 -14.42
CA ILE A 431 18.78 5.44 -14.44
C ILE A 431 19.78 5.70 -15.56
N GLU A 432 19.32 5.98 -16.78
CA GLU A 432 20.18 6.33 -17.92
C GLU A 432 21.07 7.55 -17.61
N LYS A 433 20.50 8.60 -16.99
CA LYS A 433 21.26 9.79 -16.58
C LYS A 433 22.24 9.50 -15.45
N THR A 434 21.89 8.63 -14.51
CA THR A 434 22.76 8.23 -13.39
C THR A 434 23.94 7.39 -13.88
N HIS A 435 23.72 6.41 -14.76
CA HIS A 435 24.82 5.65 -15.39
C HIS A 435 25.76 6.57 -16.18
N LYS A 436 25.20 7.53 -16.92
CA LYS A 436 26.01 8.53 -17.64
C LYS A 436 26.82 9.41 -16.70
N ARG A 437 26.23 9.82 -15.56
CA ARG A 437 26.93 10.59 -14.52
C ARG A 437 28.03 9.77 -13.86
N GLN A 438 27.77 8.50 -13.54
CA GLN A 438 28.77 7.62 -12.92
C GLN A 438 29.95 7.37 -13.86
N SER A 439 29.68 7.10 -15.15
CA SER A 439 30.73 7.00 -16.17
C SER A 439 31.62 8.24 -16.24
N LEU A 440 31.03 9.44 -16.16
CA LEU A 440 31.79 10.70 -16.14
C LEU A 440 32.62 10.87 -14.86
N LEU A 441 32.10 10.44 -13.71
CA LEU A 441 32.82 10.48 -12.44
C LEU A 441 34.00 9.50 -12.43
N ASP A 442 33.82 8.30 -12.99
CA ASP A 442 34.88 7.30 -13.12
C ASP A 442 35.97 7.79 -14.09
N GLU A 443 35.59 8.42 -15.21
CA GLU A 443 36.52 9.08 -16.12
C GLU A 443 37.32 10.19 -15.42
N MET A 444 36.65 11.04 -14.64
CA MET A 444 37.29 12.10 -13.85
C MET A 444 38.24 11.53 -12.80
N ALA A 445 37.85 10.48 -12.08
CA ALA A 445 38.69 9.81 -11.08
C ALA A 445 39.96 9.23 -11.73
N ALA A 446 39.81 8.53 -12.85
CA ALA A 446 40.94 8.02 -13.63
C ALA A 446 41.85 9.13 -14.17
N LEU A 447 41.30 10.31 -14.49
CA LEU A 447 42.08 11.49 -14.90
C LEU A 447 42.87 12.07 -13.73
N LEU A 448 42.26 12.15 -12.54
CA LEU A 448 42.90 12.61 -11.31
C LEU A 448 44.03 11.68 -10.86
N GLU A 449 43.84 10.36 -10.96
CA GLU A 449 44.92 9.39 -10.69
C GLU A 449 46.09 9.56 -11.65
N ARG A 450 45.83 9.75 -12.95
CA ARG A 450 46.87 10.03 -13.96
C ARG A 450 47.63 11.33 -13.66
N ILE A 451 46.94 12.37 -13.22
CA ILE A 451 47.56 13.64 -12.83
C ILE A 451 48.44 13.45 -11.58
N ASN A 452 47.95 12.72 -10.58
CA ASN A 452 48.69 12.47 -9.33
C ASN A 452 49.88 11.52 -9.51
N ALA A 453 49.84 10.63 -10.50
CA ALA A 453 50.94 9.76 -10.89
C ALA A 453 51.99 10.46 -11.76
N SER A 454 51.71 11.67 -12.26
CA SER A 454 52.65 12.45 -13.05
C SER A 454 53.76 13.03 -12.17
N PRO A 455 55.04 12.98 -12.59
CA PRO A 455 56.20 13.41 -11.77
C PRO A 455 56.15 14.89 -11.34
N ALA A 456 55.31 15.73 -11.96
CA ALA A 456 55.08 17.10 -11.53
C ALA A 456 54.25 17.21 -10.22
N GLY A 457 53.44 16.20 -9.87
CA GLY A 457 52.56 16.21 -8.69
C GLY A 457 53.25 15.82 -7.38
N GLN A 458 54.29 14.97 -7.45
CA GLN A 458 55.04 14.52 -6.26
C GLN A 458 55.91 15.63 -5.65
N SER A 459 56.28 16.65 -6.42
CA SER A 459 57.15 17.74 -5.96
C SER A 459 56.44 18.79 -5.09
N ARG A 460 55.09 18.73 -4.94
CA ARG A 460 54.30 19.69 -4.15
C ARG A 460 53.92 19.22 -2.73
N ARG A 461 54.19 17.96 -2.36
CA ARG A 461 53.86 17.41 -1.02
C ARG A 461 55.04 17.33 -0.05
N LEU A 462 56.24 17.78 -0.45
CA LEU A 462 57.48 17.64 0.32
C LEU A 462 58.13 18.99 0.70
N THR A 463 57.34 20.06 0.87
CA THR A 463 57.82 21.34 1.40
C THR A 463 56.96 21.81 2.56
#